data_AF-A0A947BKE2-F1
#
_entry.id   AF-A0A947BKE2-F1
#
_cell.length_a   1.000
_cell.length_b   1.000
_cell.length_c   1.000
_cell.angle_alpha   90.00
_cell.angle_beta   90.00
_cell.angle_gamma   90.00
#
_symmetry.space_group_name_H-M   'P 1'
#
loop_
_entity.id
_entity.type
_entity.pdbx_description
1 polymer ?
#
loop_
_entity_poly.entity_id
_entity_poly.type
_entity_poly.pdbx_seq_one_letter_code
_entity_poly.pdbx_strand_id
1 'polypeptide(L)' 'PLELAIDNEIDRFSLVIDVINRVPGLRAEAAHVKQIMRDRQIDCRQYAHEYGIDKPEEHDWVWPY' A
#
# COMPACT_ATOMS: atom_id res chain seq x y z
N PRO A 1 9.57 8.20 5.77
CA PRO A 1 8.11 8.40 5.92
C PRO A 1 7.38 7.67 4.80
N LEU A 2 6.34 6.92 5.15
CA LEU A 2 5.59 6.08 4.21
C LEU A 2 4.92 6.92 3.11
N GLU A 3 4.41 8.11 3.45
CA GLU A 3 3.76 9.01 2.49
C GLU A 3 4.64 9.34 1.26
N LEU A 4 5.92 9.67 1.47
CA LEU A 4 6.86 9.93 0.38
C LEU A 4 7.06 8.69 -0.52
N ALA A 5 7.05 7.49 0.05
CA ALA A 5 7.13 6.27 -0.75
C ALA A 5 5.86 6.06 -1.57
N ILE A 6 4.69 6.40 -1.03
CA ILE A 6 3.42 6.32 -1.76
C ILE A 6 3.37 7.34 -2.90
N ASP A 7 3.84 8.56 -2.67
CA ASP A 7 3.85 9.62 -3.69
C ASP A 7 4.80 9.32 -4.85
N ASN A 8 5.86 8.55 -4.58
CA ASN A 8 6.80 8.07 -5.60
C ASN A 8 6.44 6.68 -6.15
N GLU A 9 5.30 6.11 -5.74
CA GLU A 9 4.83 4.77 -6.17
C GLU A 9 5.82 3.62 -5.87
N ILE A 10 6.70 3.81 -4.87
CA ILE A 10 7.68 2.81 -4.43
C ILE A 10 7.29 2.12 -3.12
N ASP A 11 6.11 2.44 -2.58
CA ASP A 11 5.58 1.77 -1.40
C ASP A 11 5.10 0.34 -1.70
N ARG A 12 4.99 -0.47 -0.65
CA ARG A 12 4.57 -1.88 -0.75
C ARG A 12 3.19 -2.08 -1.40
N PHE A 13 2.27 -1.13 -1.26
CA PHE A 13 0.93 -1.25 -1.85
C PHE A 13 0.97 -0.95 -3.35
N SER A 14 1.71 0.08 -3.77
CA SER A 14 1.95 0.36 -5.20
C SER A 14 2.62 -0.81 -5.90
N LEU A 15 3.62 -1.45 -5.26
CA LEU A 15 4.28 -2.63 -5.83
C LEU A 15 3.31 -3.81 -6.02
N VAL A 16 2.41 -4.07 -5.05
CA VAL A 16 1.36 -5.10 -5.21
C VAL A 16 0.41 -4.76 -6.37
N ILE A 17 -0.02 -3.50 -6.47
CA ILE A 17 -0.89 -3.03 -7.55
C ILE A 17 -0.21 -3.22 -8.91
N ASP A 18 1.08 -2.94 -8.99
CA ASP A 18 1.88 -3.12 -10.20
C ASP A 18 1.97 -4.57 -10.65
N VAL A 19 2.19 -5.50 -9.70
CA VAL A 19 2.14 -6.94 -9.99
C VAL A 19 0.77 -7.33 -10.56
N ILE A 20 -0.32 -6.91 -9.92
CA ILE A 20 -1.70 -7.20 -10.39
C ILE A 20 -1.92 -6.69 -11.81
N ASN A 21 -1.42 -5.49 -12.13
CA ASN A 21 -1.65 -4.89 -13.45
C ASN A 21 -0.82 -5.52 -14.57
N ARG A 22 0.35 -6.09 -14.24
CA ARG A 22 1.37 -6.54 -15.20
C ARG A 22 1.38 -8.05 -15.42
N VAL A 23 0.97 -8.86 -14.43
CA VAL A 23 0.92 -10.32 -14.57
C VAL A 23 -0.35 -10.73 -15.33
N PRO A 24 -0.23 -11.45 -16.46
CA PRO A 24 -1.38 -11.94 -17.20
C PRO A 24 -2.31 -12.79 -16.32
N GLY A 25 -3.62 -12.56 -16.43
CA GLY A 25 -4.64 -13.27 -15.65
C GLY A 25 -4.97 -12.65 -14.29
N LEU A 26 -4.11 -11.81 -13.69
CA LEU A 26 -4.37 -11.27 -12.35
C LEU A 26 -5.27 -10.03 -12.31
N ARG A 27 -5.35 -9.26 -13.39
CA ARG A 27 -6.08 -7.97 -13.37
C ARG A 27 -7.54 -8.09 -12.95
N ALA A 28 -8.25 -9.12 -13.44
CA ALA A 28 -9.64 -9.37 -13.10
C ALA A 28 -9.78 -10.08 -11.74
N GLU A 29 -9.04 -11.18 -11.57
CA GLU A 29 -9.09 -12.03 -10.37
C GLU A 29 -8.72 -11.26 -9.08
N ALA A 30 -7.75 -10.35 -9.15
CA ALA A 30 -7.24 -9.60 -8.01
C ALA A 30 -7.75 -8.14 -7.95
N ALA A 31 -8.84 -7.81 -8.66
CA ALA A 31 -9.41 -6.46 -8.64
C ALA A 31 -9.75 -5.98 -7.22
N HIS A 32 -10.26 -6.88 -6.37
CA HIS A 32 -10.56 -6.59 -4.97
C HIS A 32 -9.30 -6.30 -4.15
N VAL A 33 -8.20 -7.04 -4.37
CA VAL A 33 -6.90 -6.78 -3.72
C VAL A 33 -6.37 -5.41 -4.11
N LYS A 34 -6.47 -5.03 -5.39
CA LYS A 34 -6.08 -3.70 -5.86
C LYS A 34 -6.84 -2.59 -5.13
N GLN A 35 -8.14 -2.77 -4.89
CA GLN A 35 -8.93 -1.81 -4.12
C GLN A 35 -8.45 -1.72 -2.67
N ILE A 36 -8.23 -2.86 -2.00
CA ILE A 36 -7.71 -2.89 -0.61
C ILE A 36 -6.36 -2.17 -0.51
N MET A 37 -5.47 -2.35 -1.48
CA MET A 37 -4.17 -1.65 -1.51
C MET A 37 -4.33 -0.13 -1.64
N ARG A 38 -5.30 0.34 -2.43
CA ARG A 38 -5.62 1.77 -2.55
C ARG A 38 -6.23 2.33 -1.26
N ASP A 39 -7.12 1.56 -0.63
CA ASP A 39 -7.73 1.95 0.64
C ASP A 39 -6.67 2.05 1.74
N ARG A 40 -5.69 1.12 1.78
CA ARG A 40 -4.53 1.17 2.68
C ARG A 40 -3.67 2.42 2.47
N GLN A 41 -3.42 2.82 1.22
CA GLN A 41 -2.69 4.07 0.93
C GLN A 41 -3.43 5.30 1.47
N ILE A 42 -4.76 5.34 1.34
CA ILE A 42 -5.58 6.45 1.84
C ILE A 42 -5.55 6.50 3.37
N ASP A 43 -5.78 5.37 4.01
CA ASP A 43 -5.77 5.23 5.47
C ASP A 43 -4.41 5.60 6.09
N CYS A 44 -3.30 5.18 5.47
CA CYS A 44 -1.96 5.57 5.92
C CYS A 44 -1.72 7.09 5.83
N ARG A 45 -2.16 7.73 4.74
CA ARG A 45 -2.03 9.18 4.58
C ARG A 45 -2.90 9.94 5.58
N GLN A 46 -4.15 9.50 5.75
CA GLN A 46 -5.05 10.10 6.74
C GLN A 46 -4.46 10.02 8.15
N TYR A 47 -3.93 8.85 8.53
CA TYR A 47 -3.29 8.66 9.82
C TYR A 47 -2.06 9.56 9.99
N ALA A 48 -1.21 9.66 8.96
CA ALA A 48 -0.04 10.54 8.99
C ALA A 48 -0.42 12.02 9.12
N HIS A 49 -1.48 12.46 8.45
CA HIS A 49 -1.97 13.85 8.55
C HIS A 49 -2.64 14.15 9.89
N GLU A 50 -3.32 13.18 10.49
CA GLU A 50 -4.00 13.34 11.78
C GLU A 50 -3.03 13.27 12.96
N TYR A 51 -2.09 12.32 12.95
CA TYR A 51 -1.24 12.00 14.10
C TYR A 51 0.24 12.40 13.92
N GLY A 52 0.66 12.82 12.72
CA GLY A 52 2.03 13.23 12.42
C GLY A 52 3.07 12.10 12.38
N ILE A 53 2.61 10.85 12.35
CA ILE A 53 3.46 9.65 12.32
C ILE A 53 2.89 8.61 11.34
N ASP A 54 3.73 7.71 10.84
CA ASP A 54 3.28 6.58 10.03
C ASP A 54 2.38 5.64 10.87
N LYS A 55 1.41 4.98 10.23
CA LYS A 55 0.48 4.07 10.91
C LYS A 55 1.24 2.90 11.57
N PRO A 56 1.01 2.59 12.87
CA PRO A 56 1.78 1.56 13.59
C PRO A 56 1.79 0.19 12.91
N GLU A 57 0.65 -0.25 12.37
CA GLU A 57 0.54 -1.53 11.64
C GLU A 57 1.53 -1.64 10.47
N GLU A 58 1.83 -0.53 9.79
CA GLU A 58 2.75 -0.51 8.65
C GLU A 58 4.19 -0.21 9.07
N HIS A 59 4.36 0.60 10.11
CA HIS A 59 5.66 0.93 10.70
C HIS A 59 6.31 -0.29 11.39
N ASP A 60 5.52 -1.01 12.19
CA ASP A 60 5.97 -2.13 13.03
C ASP A 60 5.99 -3.47 12.28
N TRP A 61 5.67 -3.46 10.98
CA TRP A 61 5.73 -4.67 10.16
C TRP A 61 7.15 -5.23 10.12
N VAL A 62 7.27 -6.52 10.36
CA VAL A 62 8.52 -7.27 10.29
C VAL A 62 8.37 -8.48 9.38
N TRP A 63 9.47 -8.87 8.75
CA TRP A 63 9.53 -10.14 8.04
C TRP A 63 9.45 -11.29 9.06
N PRO A 64 8.51 -12.26 8.91
CA PRO A 64 8.18 -13.21 9.98
C PRO A 64 9.06 -14.47 10.01
N TYR A 65 10.17 -14.51 9.27
CA TYR A 65 11.07 -15.67 9.16
C TYR A 65 12.51 -15.31 9.46
#